data_AF-A0A2U8GQK8-F1
#
_entry.id   AF-A0A2U8GQK8-F1
#
_cell.length_a   1.000
_cell.length_b   1.000
_cell.length_c   1.000
_cell.angle_alpha   90.00
_cell.angle_beta   90.00
_cell.angle_gamma   90.00
#
_symmetry.space_group_name_H-M   'P 1'
#
loop_
_entity.id
_entity.type
_entity.pdbx_description
1 polymer ?
#
loop_
_entity_poly.entity_id
_entity_poly.type
_entity_poly.pdbx_seq_one_letter_code
_entity_poly.pdbx_strand_id
1 'polypeptide(L)'
;MTEPDSTARMQYAQRVERRIRFLKTLKDAGLGLYLPADEQARKHSFDQLARMTARQRELSELSADDLARAAEAFRTHIDAMQGVLPHDVQYKNRIRRNW
;
A
#
# COMPACT_ATOMS: atom_id res chain seq x y z
N MET A 1 7.68 25.78 20.86
CA MET A 1 8.40 24.57 20.44
C MET A 1 7.38 23.65 19.81
N THR A 2 7.33 23.57 18.48
CA THR A 2 6.51 22.60 17.74
C THR A 2 7.30 21.31 17.65
N GLU A 3 6.73 20.21 18.15
CA GLU A 3 7.41 18.92 18.26
C GLU A 3 7.87 18.42 16.88
N PRO A 4 9.18 18.20 16.66
CA PRO A 4 9.69 17.70 15.38
C PRO A 4 9.10 16.34 14.99
N ASP A 5 8.77 15.48 15.97
CA ASP A 5 8.12 14.17 15.81
C ASP A 5 6.77 14.25 15.07
N SER A 6 6.03 15.34 15.24
CA SER A 6 4.76 15.54 14.51
C SER A 6 4.99 15.78 13.02
N THR A 7 6.10 16.43 12.66
CA THR A 7 6.32 16.93 11.30
C THR A 7 6.67 15.80 10.35
N ALA A 8 7.54 14.87 10.74
CA ALA A 8 7.89 13.72 9.89
C ALA A 8 6.71 12.77 9.70
N ARG A 9 5.96 12.46 10.76
CA ARG A 9 4.73 11.64 10.70
C ARG A 9 3.69 12.27 9.78
N MET A 10 3.44 13.57 9.91
CA MET A 10 2.53 14.30 9.02
C MET A 10 2.99 14.28 7.56
N GLN A 11 4.27 14.53 7.30
CA GLN A 11 4.82 14.49 5.95
C GLN A 11 4.73 13.10 5.33
N TYR A 12 4.95 12.05 6.13
CA TYR A 12 4.79 10.66 5.73
C TYR A 12 3.34 10.34 5.38
N ALA A 13 2.40 10.68 6.26
CA ALA A 13 0.97 10.50 6.00
C ALA A 13 0.53 11.20 4.71
N GLN A 14 0.97 12.45 4.48
CA GLN A 14 0.67 13.17 3.23
C GLN A 14 1.22 12.47 1.98
N ARG A 15 2.39 11.80 2.06
CA ARG A 15 2.93 11.03 0.93
C ARG A 15 2.14 9.75 0.70
N VAL A 16 1.75 9.05 1.76
CA VAL A 16 0.89 7.87 1.69
C VAL A 16 -0.43 8.24 1.00
N GLU A 17 -1.08 9.32 1.43
CA GLU A 17 -2.31 9.82 0.80
C GLU A 17 -2.15 10.16 -0.68
N ARG A 18 -1.04 10.83 -1.07
CA ARG A 18 -0.77 11.12 -2.48
C ARG A 18 -0.62 9.85 -3.32
N ARG A 19 0.07 8.83 -2.80
CA ARG A 19 0.19 7.52 -3.47
C ARG A 19 -1.17 6.84 -3.58
N ILE A 20 -1.98 6.87 -2.52
CA ILE A 20 -3.35 6.34 -2.56
C ILE A 20 -4.21 7.05 -3.61
N ARG A 21 -4.15 8.38 -3.70
CA ARG A 21 -4.87 9.13 -4.74
C ARG A 21 -4.44 8.68 -6.14
N PHE A 22 -3.14 8.47 -6.35
CA PHE A 22 -2.63 7.93 -7.61
C PHE A 22 -3.18 6.53 -7.92
N LEU A 23 -3.24 5.63 -6.93
CA LEU A 23 -3.84 4.29 -7.08
C LEU A 23 -5.33 4.37 -7.47
N LYS A 24 -6.09 5.31 -6.89
CA LYS A 24 -7.48 5.54 -7.27
C LYS A 24 -7.58 5.98 -8.74
N THR A 25 -6.76 6.95 -9.16
CA THR A 25 -6.71 7.38 -10.56
C THR A 25 -6.37 6.24 -11.52
N LEU A 26 -5.42 5.37 -11.18
CA LEU A 26 -5.13 4.17 -11.98
C LEU A 26 -6.35 3.27 -12.09
N LYS A 27 -7.00 2.97 -10.97
CA LYS A 27 -8.21 2.13 -10.94
C LYS A 27 -9.32 2.72 -11.81
N ASP A 28 -9.57 4.02 -11.70
CA ASP A 28 -10.60 4.73 -12.46
C ASP A 28 -10.30 4.72 -13.97
N ALA A 29 -9.02 4.66 -14.34
CA ALA A 29 -8.57 4.44 -15.72
C ALA A 29 -8.59 2.97 -16.17
N GLY A 30 -9.12 2.05 -15.35
CA GLY A 30 -9.16 0.61 -15.65
C GLY A 30 -7.81 -0.09 -15.47
N LEU A 31 -6.84 0.53 -14.80
CA LEU A 31 -5.51 -0.03 -14.57
C LEU A 31 -5.42 -0.61 -13.16
N GLY A 32 -5.14 -1.91 -13.07
CA GLY A 32 -4.93 -2.63 -11.82
C GLY A 32 -3.46 -2.92 -11.56
N LEU A 33 -3.05 -2.92 -10.28
CA LEU A 33 -1.76 -3.48 -9.89
C LEU A 33 -1.94 -4.96 -9.55
N TYR A 34 -1.02 -5.79 -10.03
CA TYR A 34 -0.98 -7.20 -9.68
C TYR A 34 -0.67 -7.38 -8.19
N LEU A 35 -1.41 -8.26 -7.53
CA LEU A 35 -1.03 -8.80 -6.23
C LEU A 35 -0.64 -10.27 -6.34
N PRO A 36 0.46 -10.69 -5.67
CA PRO A 36 0.77 -12.10 -5.46
C PRO A 36 -0.42 -12.82 -4.84
N ALA A 37 -0.61 -14.09 -5.18
CA ALA A 37 -1.68 -14.87 -4.57
C ALA A 37 -1.30 -15.42 -3.18
N ASP A 38 0.00 -15.52 -2.88
CA ASP A 38 0.48 -15.90 -1.56
C ASP A 38 0.31 -14.76 -0.55
N GLU A 39 -0.27 -15.05 0.62
CA GLU A 39 -0.61 -14.03 1.62
C GLU A 39 0.62 -13.46 2.32
N GLN A 40 1.67 -14.27 2.54
CA GLN A 40 2.91 -13.80 3.15
C GLN A 40 3.65 -12.85 2.20
N ALA A 41 3.75 -13.21 0.93
CA ALA A 41 4.31 -12.37 -0.12
C ALA A 41 3.52 -11.07 -0.30
N ARG A 42 2.18 -11.11 -0.20
CA ARG A 42 1.35 -9.90 -0.18
C ARG A 42 1.68 -8.99 0.98
N LYS A 43 1.64 -9.53 2.22
CA LYS A 43 1.95 -8.76 3.42
C LYS A 43 3.32 -8.11 3.31
N HIS A 44 4.34 -8.88 2.91
CA HIS A 44 5.69 -8.37 2.72
C HIS A 44 5.76 -7.24 1.70
N SER A 45 5.02 -7.37 0.59
CA SER A 45 4.97 -6.34 -0.46
C SER A 45 4.36 -5.03 0.05
N PHE A 46 3.30 -5.09 0.86
CA PHE A 46 2.68 -3.91 1.47
C PHE A 46 3.58 -3.27 2.55
N ASP A 47 4.22 -4.08 3.38
CA ASP A 47 5.18 -3.61 4.39
C ASP A 47 6.36 -2.90 3.71
N GLN A 48 6.88 -3.46 2.63
CA GLN A 48 7.94 -2.86 1.83
C GLN A 48 7.48 -1.55 1.17
N LEU A 49 6.27 -1.51 0.61
CA LEU A 49 5.71 -0.31 0.00
C LEU A 49 5.53 0.82 1.02
N ALA A 50 5.05 0.51 2.23
CA ALA A 50 4.95 1.46 3.34
C ALA A 50 6.33 2.06 3.66
N ARG A 51 7.35 1.20 3.88
CA ARG A 51 8.72 1.63 4.15
C ARG A 51 9.32 2.47 3.02
N MET A 52 9.12 2.09 1.76
CA MET A 52 9.58 2.83 0.58
C MET A 52 8.82 4.14 0.32
N THR A 53 7.73 4.41 1.06
CA THR A 53 7.01 5.69 1.01
C THR A 53 7.64 6.72 1.95
N ALA A 54 8.30 6.26 3.00
CA ALA A 54 9.06 7.11 3.91
C ALA A 54 10.39 7.54 3.27
N ARG A 55 10.86 8.74 3.62
CA ARG A 55 12.25 9.13 3.38
C ARG A 55 13.12 8.43 4.42
N GLN A 56 14.36 8.14 4.06
CA GLN A 56 15.30 7.44 4.93
C GLN A 56 15.45 8.10 6.31
N ARG A 57 15.51 9.44 6.36
CA ARG A 57 15.61 10.22 7.61
C ARG A 57 14.39 10.11 8.52
N GLU A 58 13.22 9.78 7.97
CA GLU A 58 11.97 9.72 8.73
C GLU A 58 11.74 8.33 9.31
N LEU A 59 12.39 7.29 8.76
CA LEU A 59 12.18 5.90 9.19
C LEU A 59 12.49 5.69 10.68
N SER A 60 13.43 6.43 11.25
CA SER A 60 13.74 6.39 12.68
C SER A 60 12.67 7.05 13.57
N GLU A 61 11.82 7.90 13.00
CA GLU A 61 10.79 8.67 13.71
C GLU A 61 9.38 8.05 13.56
N LEU A 62 9.23 7.13 12.60
CA LEU A 62 8.00 6.38 12.36
C LEU A 62 7.92 5.18 13.29
N SER A 63 6.77 5.02 13.95
CA SER A 63 6.48 3.82 14.71
C SER A 63 6.14 2.64 13.80
N ALA A 64 6.19 1.43 14.35
CA ALA A 64 5.70 0.24 13.65
C ALA A 64 4.21 0.37 13.28
N ASP A 65 3.41 1.06 14.11
CA ASP A 65 2.00 1.33 13.86
C ASP A 65 1.77 2.29 12.68
N ASP A 66 2.62 3.32 12.54
CA ASP A 66 2.55 4.23 11.38
C ASP A 66 2.78 3.50 10.05
N LEU A 67 3.75 2.58 10.04
CA LEU A 67 4.04 1.75 8.87
C LEU A 67 2.92 0.74 8.62
N ALA A 68 2.39 0.10 9.67
CA ALA A 68 1.30 -0.86 9.56
C ALA A 68 0.02 -0.21 9.02
N ARG A 69 -0.34 0.98 9.51
CA ARG A 69 -1.49 1.76 9.00
C ARG A 69 -1.35 2.08 7.52
N ALA A 70 -0.15 2.48 7.08
CA ALA A 70 0.10 2.74 5.67
C ALA A 70 0.02 1.45 4.81
N ALA A 71 0.58 0.34 5.30
CA ALA A 71 0.51 -0.95 4.62
C ALA A 71 -0.94 -1.42 4.43
N GLU A 72 -1.77 -1.29 5.47
CA GLU A 72 -3.20 -1.65 5.40
C GLU A 72 -3.99 -0.72 4.46
N ALA A 73 -3.66 0.57 4.44
CA ALA A 73 -4.26 1.51 3.49
C ALA A 73 -3.89 1.16 2.04
N PHE A 74 -2.63 0.80 1.77
CA PHE A 74 -2.22 0.31 0.45
C PHE A 74 -2.91 -1.00 0.09
N ARG A 75 -2.97 -1.95 1.02
CA ARG A 75 -3.69 -3.21 0.84
C ARG A 75 -5.11 -2.98 0.38
N THR A 76 -5.88 -2.18 1.13
CA THR A 76 -7.28 -1.88 0.83
C THR A 76 -7.47 -1.38 -0.60
N HIS A 77 -6.62 -0.42 -1.03
CA HIS A 77 -6.75 0.17 -2.35
C HIS A 77 -6.30 -0.77 -3.48
N ILE A 78 -5.23 -1.54 -3.27
CA ILE A 78 -4.72 -2.46 -4.29
C ILE A 78 -5.60 -3.71 -4.38
N ASP A 79 -6.16 -4.21 -3.28
CA ASP A 79 -7.17 -5.28 -3.30
C ASP A 79 -8.40 -4.85 -4.12
N ALA A 80 -8.85 -3.60 -3.96
CA ALA A 80 -9.96 -3.06 -4.75
C ALA A 80 -9.65 -2.92 -6.25
N MET A 81 -8.37 -2.94 -6.64
CA MET A 81 -7.92 -2.93 -8.04
C MET A 81 -7.92 -4.33 -8.67
N GLN A 82 -8.03 -5.41 -7.90
CA GLN A 82 -7.94 -6.76 -8.48
C GLN A 82 -9.08 -7.07 -9.46
N GLY A 83 -10.24 -6.43 -9.28
CA GLY A 83 -11.39 -6.59 -10.17
C GLY A 83 -11.23 -5.96 -11.56
N VAL A 84 -10.24 -5.10 -11.78
CA VAL A 84 -9.96 -4.49 -13.10
C VAL A 84 -8.84 -5.20 -13.87
N LEU A 85 -8.21 -6.21 -13.27
CA LEU A 85 -7.17 -6.99 -13.95
C LEU A 85 -7.76 -7.91 -15.03
N PRO A 86 -6.97 -8.35 -16.02
CA PRO A 86 -7.40 -9.37 -16.98
C PRO A 86 -7.92 -10.66 -16.32
N HIS A 87 -8.92 -11.30 -16.93
CA HIS A 87 -9.64 -12.44 -16.35
C HIS A 87 -8.74 -13.64 -16.02
N ASP A 88 -7.68 -13.89 -16.77
CA ASP A 88 -6.69 -14.95 -16.53
C ASP A 88 -5.90 -14.69 -15.23
N VAL A 89 -5.54 -13.43 -14.96
CA VAL A 89 -4.89 -13.00 -13.72
C VAL A 89 -5.85 -13.11 -12.54
N GLN A 90 -7.10 -12.65 -12.71
CA GLN A 90 -8.13 -12.78 -11.69
C GLN A 90 -8.38 -14.26 -11.33
N TYR A 91 -8.47 -15.13 -12.33
CA TYR A 91 -8.70 -16.56 -12.14
C TYR A 91 -7.56 -17.22 -11.37
N LYS A 92 -6.30 -16.93 -11.73
CA LYS A 92 -5.12 -17.42 -11.00
C LYS A 92 -5.10 -16.93 -9.56
N ASN A 93 -5.41 -15.65 -9.33
CA ASN A 93 -5.45 -15.07 -7.99
C ASN A 93 -6.60 -15.65 -7.15
N ARG A 94 -7.74 -15.98 -7.77
CA ARG A 94 -8.87 -16.64 -7.11
C ARG A 94 -8.55 -18.08 -6.72
N ILE A 95 -7.98 -18.89 -7.62
CA ILE A 95 -7.65 -20.30 -7.33
C ILE A 95 -6.61 -20.40 -6.23
N ARG A 96 -5.63 -19.51 -6.21
CA ARG A 96 -4.56 -19.54 -5.21
C ARG A 96 -4.96 -18.87 -3.89
N ARG A 97 -6.06 -18.08 -3.86
CA ARG A 97 -6.81 -17.77 -2.63
C ARG A 97 -7.69 -18.99 -2.30
N ASN A 98 -7.10 -20.11 -1.90
CA ASN A 98 -7.89 -21.14 -1.22
C ASN A 98 -8.37 -20.54 0.11
N TRP A 99 -9.68 -20.39 0.24
CA TRP A 99 -10.36 -20.08 1.51
C TRP A 99 -10.35 -21.32 2.39
#